data_AF-A0A250F2M2-F1
#
_entry.id   AF-A0A250F2M2-F1
#
_cell.length_a   1.000
_cell.length_b   1.000
_cell.length_c   1.000
_cell.angle_alpha   90.00
_cell.angle_beta   90.00
_cell.angle_gamma   90.00
#
_symmetry.space_group_name_H-M   'P 1'
#
loop_
_entity.id
_entity.type
_entity.pdbx_description
1 polymer ?
#
loop_
_entity_poly.entity_id
_entity_poly.type
_entity_poly.pdbx_seq_one_letter_code
_entity_poly.pdbx_strand_id
1 'polypeptide(L)'
;MEGLIGLYEALSKEGTFLDIEKECHYIKCLMNFWEKEIKEHPNLFFDMVERIDISHQQNVFEAPSYREVYYNFAYYLMKIRAFFPEQKDFLGMVVENIRAEVWQVEISIKDFNSYTKLIRRETASIPEYNLLFWGAG
;
A
#
# COMPACT_ATOMS: atom_id res chain seq x y z
N MET A 1 -15.61 -14.27 6.88
CA MET A 1 -14.35 -13.99 6.17
C MET A 1 -13.36 -15.01 6.68
N GLU A 2 -12.86 -15.90 5.82
CA GLU A 2 -11.74 -16.77 6.18
C GLU A 2 -10.56 -15.84 6.52
N GLY A 3 -9.87 -16.07 7.63
CA GLY A 3 -8.84 -15.15 8.13
C GLY A 3 -7.65 -14.99 7.17
N LEU A 4 -6.55 -14.41 7.65
CA LEU A 4 -5.37 -14.14 6.82
C LEU A 4 -4.87 -15.38 6.04
N ILE A 5 -4.99 -16.58 6.63
CA ILE A 5 -4.70 -17.87 5.97
C ILE A 5 -5.60 -18.11 4.76
N GLY A 6 -6.92 -17.95 4.90
CA GLY A 6 -7.85 -18.19 3.79
C GLY A 6 -7.66 -17.20 2.65
N LEU A 7 -7.34 -15.94 2.96
CA LEU A 7 -6.97 -14.96 1.94
C LEU A 7 -5.70 -15.39 1.20
N TYR A 8 -4.68 -15.84 1.93
CA TYR A 8 -3.44 -16.35 1.34
C TYR A 8 -3.68 -17.56 0.44
N GLU A 9 -4.50 -18.52 0.88
CA GLU A 9 -4.85 -19.70 0.08
C GLU A 9 -5.63 -19.34 -1.18
N ALA A 10 -6.52 -18.34 -1.12
CA ALA A 10 -7.23 -17.83 -2.27
C ALA A 10 -6.26 -17.17 -3.26
N LEU A 11 -5.41 -16.25 -2.79
CA LEU A 11 -4.41 -15.59 -3.62
C LEU A 11 -3.43 -16.59 -4.23
N SER A 12 -3.01 -17.61 -3.48
CA SER A 12 -2.04 -18.60 -3.94
C SER A 12 -2.57 -19.49 -5.08
N LYS A 13 -3.88 -19.56 -5.27
CA LYS A 13 -4.51 -20.26 -6.39
C LYS A 13 -4.58 -19.41 -7.66
N GLU A 14 -4.38 -18.10 -7.52
CA GLU A 14 -4.25 -17.22 -8.67
C GLU A 14 -2.89 -17.41 -9.35
N GLY A 15 -2.82 -17.04 -10.62
CA GLY A 15 -1.55 -16.99 -11.34
C GLY A 15 -0.60 -15.94 -10.75
N THR A 16 0.65 -15.97 -11.20
CA THR A 16 1.69 -15.01 -10.77
C THR A 16 1.30 -13.55 -11.02
N PHE A 17 0.46 -13.31 -12.02
CA PHE A 17 0.01 -11.97 -12.40
C PHE A 17 -1.51 -11.88 -12.25
N LEU A 18 -1.96 -10.85 -11.56
CA LEU A 18 -3.36 -10.52 -11.39
C LEU A 18 -3.74 -9.43 -12.37
N ASP A 19 -4.94 -9.51 -12.93
CA ASP A 19 -5.55 -8.31 -13.52
C ASP A 19 -5.81 -7.26 -12.42
N ILE A 20 -5.95 -6.00 -12.83
CA ILE A 20 -6.09 -4.87 -11.91
C ILE A 20 -7.33 -4.98 -11.00
N GLU A 21 -8.41 -5.63 -11.44
CA GLU A 21 -9.62 -5.81 -10.65
C GLU A 21 -9.39 -6.80 -9.51
N LYS A 22 -8.76 -7.94 -9.81
CA LYS A 22 -8.37 -8.94 -8.82
C LYS A 22 -7.34 -8.37 -7.85
N GLU A 23 -6.33 -7.67 -8.34
CA GLU A 23 -5.31 -7.08 -7.47
C GLU A 23 -5.95 -6.11 -6.48
N CYS A 24 -6.83 -5.21 -6.95
CA CYS A 24 -7.58 -4.30 -6.08
C CYS A 24 -8.49 -5.04 -5.10
N HIS A 25 -9.09 -6.17 -5.50
CA HIS A 25 -9.88 -7.01 -4.61
C HIS A 25 -9.03 -7.56 -3.46
N TYR A 26 -7.88 -8.17 -3.78
CA TYR A 26 -6.98 -8.74 -2.78
C TYR A 26 -6.38 -7.66 -1.87
N ILE A 27 -6.01 -6.49 -2.40
CA ILE A 27 -5.58 -5.34 -1.59
C ILE A 27 -6.66 -4.94 -0.58
N LYS A 28 -7.92 -4.78 -1.01
CA LYS A 28 -9.04 -4.43 -0.12
C LYS A 28 -9.26 -5.48 0.96
N CYS A 29 -9.14 -6.75 0.61
CA CYS A 29 -9.24 -7.85 1.58
C CYS A 29 -8.08 -7.82 2.58
N LEU A 30 -6.85 -7.59 2.10
CA LEU A 30 -5.63 -7.56 2.91
C LEU A 30 -5.64 -6.42 3.94
N MET A 31 -6.14 -5.24 3.55
CA MET A 31 -6.26 -4.06 4.43
C MET A 31 -7.23 -4.24 5.62
N ASN A 32 -7.99 -5.34 5.67
CA ASN A 32 -8.82 -5.66 6.83
C ASN A 32 -8.04 -6.26 8.00
N PHE A 33 -6.80 -6.70 7.78
CA PHE A 33 -5.96 -7.28 8.82
C PHE A 33 -5.05 -6.23 9.44
N TRP A 34 -4.82 -6.30 10.74
CA TRP A 34 -3.97 -5.35 11.47
C TRP A 34 -2.92 -6.10 12.29
N GLU A 35 -2.23 -5.39 13.17
CA GLU A 35 -1.07 -5.89 13.90
C GLU A 35 -1.30 -7.28 14.52
N LYS A 36 -2.44 -7.51 15.18
CA LYS A 36 -2.70 -8.76 15.89
C LYS A 36 -2.80 -9.95 14.92
N GLU A 37 -3.61 -9.82 13.87
CA GLU A 37 -3.83 -10.87 12.89
C GLU A 37 -2.58 -11.14 12.07
N ILE A 38 -1.82 -10.09 11.74
CA ILE A 38 -0.57 -10.22 10.98
C ILE A 38 0.52 -10.87 11.83
N LYS A 39 0.61 -10.57 13.14
CA LYS A 39 1.60 -11.19 14.02
C LYS A 39 1.42 -12.70 14.19
N GLU A 40 0.20 -13.20 14.02
CA GLU A 40 -0.06 -14.65 14.06
C GLU A 40 0.55 -15.36 12.83
N HIS A 41 0.56 -14.69 11.66
CA HIS A 41 1.10 -15.25 10.41
C HIS A 41 1.83 -14.20 9.56
N PRO A 42 2.97 -13.65 10.04
CA PRO A 42 3.61 -12.50 9.39
C PRO A 42 4.12 -12.85 7.99
N ASN A 43 4.70 -14.04 7.83
CA ASN A 43 5.23 -14.50 6.55
C ASN A 43 4.14 -14.57 5.47
N LEU A 44 2.92 -14.98 5.83
CA LEU A 44 1.81 -15.05 4.87
C LEU A 44 1.42 -13.64 4.42
N PHE A 45 1.36 -12.69 5.33
CA PHE A 45 1.06 -11.30 5.00
C PHE A 45 2.11 -10.72 4.05
N PHE A 46 3.40 -10.84 4.39
CA PHE A 46 4.47 -10.26 3.58
C PHE A 46 4.60 -10.92 2.20
N ASP A 47 4.39 -12.23 2.09
CA ASP A 47 4.35 -12.92 0.78
C ASP A 47 3.19 -12.39 -0.09
N MET A 48 2.02 -12.12 0.49
CA MET A 48 0.92 -11.50 -0.28
C MET A 48 1.25 -10.08 -0.72
N VAL A 49 1.89 -9.27 0.13
CA VAL A 49 2.33 -7.93 -0.23
C VAL A 49 3.34 -7.98 -1.39
N GLU A 50 4.29 -8.91 -1.34
CA GLU A 50 5.29 -9.09 -2.41
C GLU A 50 4.62 -9.52 -3.73
N ARG A 51 3.69 -10.48 -3.68
CA ARG A 51 2.94 -10.90 -4.88
C ARG A 51 2.13 -9.77 -5.49
N ILE A 52 1.49 -8.95 -4.64
CA ILE A 52 0.76 -7.76 -5.10
C ILE A 52 1.75 -6.79 -5.75
N ASP A 53 2.91 -6.51 -5.15
CA ASP A 53 3.92 -5.61 -5.74
C ASP A 53 4.45 -6.11 -7.10
N ILE A 54 4.74 -7.41 -7.21
CA ILE A 54 5.18 -8.04 -8.47
C ILE A 54 4.10 -7.94 -9.56
N SER A 55 2.86 -8.22 -9.19
CA SER A 55 1.71 -8.11 -10.10
C SER A 55 1.49 -6.64 -10.51
N HIS A 56 1.60 -5.72 -9.56
CA HIS A 56 1.41 -4.29 -9.76
C HIS A 56 2.34 -3.74 -10.85
N GLN A 57 3.62 -4.09 -10.82
CA GLN A 57 4.63 -3.64 -11.77
C GLN A 57 4.31 -3.98 -13.24
N GLN A 58 3.37 -4.90 -13.48
CA GLN A 58 2.92 -5.27 -14.82
C GLN A 58 1.57 -4.64 -15.20
N ASN A 59 0.86 -4.04 -14.25
CA ASN A 59 -0.43 -3.42 -14.45
C ASN A 59 -0.29 -1.94 -14.79
N VAL A 60 -1.07 -1.47 -15.77
CA VAL A 60 -1.15 -0.04 -16.11
C VAL A 60 -2.42 0.53 -15.48
N PHE A 61 -2.32 1.68 -14.80
CA PHE A 61 -3.49 2.34 -14.21
C PHE A 61 -4.42 2.93 -15.27
N GLU A 62 -5.38 2.14 -15.73
CA GLU A 62 -6.38 2.60 -16.71
C GLU A 62 -7.49 3.46 -16.08
N ALA A 63 -7.83 3.25 -14.80
CA ALA A 63 -8.94 3.93 -14.13
C ALA A 63 -8.54 4.67 -12.83
N PRO A 64 -9.08 5.88 -12.57
CA PRO A 64 -8.82 6.62 -11.33
C PRO A 64 -9.22 5.87 -10.04
N SER A 65 -10.26 5.03 -10.10
CA SER A 65 -10.74 4.24 -8.97
C SER A 65 -9.71 3.25 -8.45
N TYR A 66 -8.81 2.74 -9.31
CA TYR A 66 -7.76 1.84 -8.89
C TYR A 66 -6.67 2.60 -8.14
N ARG A 67 -6.31 3.81 -8.56
CA ARG A 67 -5.30 4.63 -7.86
C ARG A 67 -5.66 4.89 -6.40
N GLU A 68 -6.93 5.15 -6.11
CA GLU A 68 -7.38 5.34 -4.73
C GLU A 68 -7.12 4.10 -3.86
N VAL A 69 -7.31 2.89 -4.41
CA VAL A 69 -7.04 1.63 -3.71
C VAL A 69 -5.56 1.51 -3.36
N TYR A 70 -4.66 1.82 -4.30
CA TYR A 70 -3.22 1.75 -4.06
C TYR A 70 -2.71 2.87 -3.15
N TYR A 71 -3.31 4.06 -3.22
CA TYR A 71 -2.99 5.14 -2.27
C TYR A 71 -3.33 4.72 -0.84
N ASN A 72 -4.53 4.16 -0.64
CA ASN A 72 -4.96 3.63 0.66
C ASN A 72 -4.06 2.47 1.10
N PHE A 73 -3.65 1.61 0.17
CA PHE A 73 -2.75 0.51 0.44
C PHE A 73 -1.36 0.98 0.89
N ALA A 74 -0.76 1.95 0.19
CA ALA A 74 0.52 2.53 0.58
C ALA A 74 0.45 3.13 2.00
N TYR A 75 -0.62 3.87 2.30
CA TYR A 75 -0.83 4.42 3.64
C TYR A 75 -1.01 3.33 4.71
N TYR A 76 -1.73 2.27 4.38
CA TYR A 76 -1.89 1.10 5.23
C TYR A 76 -0.53 0.42 5.50
N LEU A 77 0.29 0.18 4.47
CA LEU A 77 1.63 -0.42 4.63
C LEU A 77 2.56 0.47 5.47
N MET A 78 2.46 1.80 5.36
CA MET A 78 3.20 2.72 6.25
C MET A 78 2.82 2.55 7.72
N LYS A 79 1.56 2.26 8.03
CA LYS A 79 1.13 1.96 9.40
C LYS A 79 1.65 0.59 9.85
N ILE A 80 1.54 -0.43 9.00
CA ILE A 80 2.06 -1.77 9.28
C ILE A 80 3.56 -1.73 9.58
N ARG A 81 4.32 -0.89 8.85
CA ARG A 81 5.76 -0.68 9.04
C ARG A 81 6.16 -0.33 10.47
N ALA A 82 5.30 0.37 11.22
CA ALA A 82 5.56 0.73 12.61
C ALA A 82 5.58 -0.48 13.55
N PHE A 83 4.85 -1.55 13.21
CA PHE A 83 4.72 -2.76 14.03
C PHE A 83 5.75 -3.84 13.71
N PHE A 84 6.39 -3.77 12.52
CA PHE A 84 7.31 -4.79 12.01
C PHE A 84 8.64 -4.15 11.57
N PRO A 85 9.52 -3.78 12.53
CA PRO A 85 10.78 -3.10 12.22
C PRO A 85 11.72 -3.95 11.34
N GLU A 86 11.66 -5.28 11.47
CA GLU A 86 12.45 -6.23 10.66
C GLU A 86 12.09 -6.17 9.16
N GLN A 87 10.89 -5.70 8.83
CA GLN A 87 10.38 -5.59 7.46
C GLN A 87 10.28 -4.14 6.98
N LYS A 88 10.93 -3.22 7.70
CA LYS A 88 10.85 -1.78 7.47
C LYS A 88 11.29 -1.38 6.07
N ASP A 89 12.33 -2.01 5.54
CA ASP A 89 12.92 -1.67 4.26
C ASP A 89 12.11 -2.24 3.11
N PHE A 90 11.65 -3.49 3.22
CA PHE A 90 10.73 -4.11 2.27
C PHE A 90 9.44 -3.30 2.12
N LEU A 91 8.76 -2.99 3.23
CA LEU A 91 7.53 -2.19 3.21
C LEU A 91 7.78 -0.78 2.70
N GLY A 92 8.95 -0.20 2.98
CA GLY A 92 9.36 1.09 2.44
C GLY A 92 9.49 1.05 0.92
N MET A 93 10.14 0.02 0.38
CA MET A 93 10.30 -0.18 -1.06
C MET A 93 8.96 -0.32 -1.78
N VAL A 94 8.05 -1.18 -1.28
CA VAL A 94 6.72 -1.38 -1.89
C VAL A 94 5.91 -0.07 -1.89
N VAL A 95 5.95 0.69 -0.80
CA VAL A 95 5.29 2.00 -0.72
C VAL A 95 5.85 2.96 -1.77
N GLU A 96 7.17 3.00 -1.96
CA GLU A 96 7.80 3.85 -2.97
C GLU A 96 7.52 3.39 -4.41
N ASN A 97 7.41 2.09 -4.67
CA ASN A 97 7.01 1.56 -5.98
C ASN A 97 5.61 2.05 -6.36
N ILE A 98 4.64 1.85 -5.46
CA ILE A 98 3.24 2.31 -5.63
C ILE A 98 3.21 3.82 -5.88
N ARG A 99 3.97 4.57 -5.08
CA ARG A 99 4.08 6.02 -5.16
C ARG A 99 4.64 6.49 -6.50
N ALA A 100 5.72 5.89 -6.97
CA ALA A 100 6.33 6.25 -8.24
C ALA A 100 5.33 6.12 -9.40
N GLU A 101 4.53 5.06 -9.41
CA GLU A 101 3.53 4.83 -10.45
C GLU A 101 2.32 5.75 -10.35
N VAL A 102 1.79 5.99 -9.14
CA VAL A 102 0.69 6.95 -8.94
C VAL A 102 1.15 8.37 -9.30
N TRP A 103 2.37 8.77 -8.93
CA TRP A 103 2.94 10.09 -9.23
C TRP A 103 3.33 10.29 -10.69
N GLN A 104 3.74 9.24 -11.41
CA GLN A 104 3.95 9.35 -12.86
C GLN A 104 2.66 9.77 -13.60
N VAL A 105 1.49 9.50 -13.04
CA VAL A 105 0.23 9.99 -13.61
C VAL A 105 -0.20 11.37 -13.10
N GLU A 106 0.19 11.79 -11.90
CA GLU A 106 -0.09 13.13 -11.38
C GLU A 106 0.70 14.25 -12.06
N ILE A 107 1.82 13.96 -12.73
CA ILE A 107 2.57 14.94 -13.54
C ILE A 107 1.78 15.38 -14.81
N SER A 108 0.62 14.76 -15.09
CA SER A 108 -0.35 15.21 -16.10
C SER A 108 -1.41 16.20 -15.57
N ILE A 109 -1.59 16.32 -14.24
CA ILE A 109 -2.63 17.18 -13.66
C ILE A 109 -1.99 18.40 -12.99
N LYS A 110 -2.09 19.54 -13.69
CA LYS A 110 -1.79 20.89 -13.20
C LYS A 110 -2.52 21.22 -11.89
N ASP A 111 -2.12 20.71 -10.72
CA ASP A 111 -2.55 21.28 -9.41
C ASP A 111 -1.84 20.72 -8.16
N PHE A 112 -0.52 20.57 -8.20
CA PHE A 112 0.33 20.23 -7.04
C PHE A 112 0.10 21.13 -5.80
N ASN A 113 -0.30 22.40 -6.01
CA ASN A 113 -0.55 23.36 -4.92
C ASN A 113 -1.91 23.18 -4.21
N SER A 114 -2.88 22.55 -4.86
CA SER A 114 -4.21 22.32 -4.28
C SER A 114 -4.21 21.05 -3.40
N TYR A 115 -3.47 20.02 -3.80
CA TYR A 115 -3.41 18.74 -3.10
C TYR A 115 -2.53 18.79 -1.84
N THR A 116 -1.38 19.48 -1.89
CA THR A 116 -0.52 19.72 -0.71
C THR A 116 -1.22 20.52 0.39
N LYS A 117 -2.18 21.39 0.03
CA LYS A 117 -3.03 22.09 1.00
C LYS A 117 -4.05 21.18 1.70
N LEU A 118 -4.57 20.17 1.00
CA LEU A 118 -5.52 19.21 1.57
C LEU A 118 -4.82 18.29 2.58
N ILE A 119 -3.68 17.71 2.17
CA ILE A 119 -2.87 16.84 3.04
C ILE A 119 -2.36 17.62 4.25
N ARG A 120 -1.83 18.85 4.09
CA ARG A 120 -1.38 19.68 5.22
C ARG A 120 -2.48 20.00 6.22
N ARG A 121 -3.74 20.14 5.77
CA ARG A 121 -4.87 20.39 6.68
C ARG A 121 -5.24 19.17 7.51
N GLU A 122 -5.13 17.97 6.96
CA GLU A 122 -5.51 16.74 7.64
C GLU A 122 -4.37 16.17 8.50
N THR A 123 -3.11 16.28 8.06
CA THR A 123 -1.92 15.78 8.79
C THR A 123 -1.40 16.70 9.88
N ALA A 124 -1.83 17.97 9.96
CA ALA A 124 -1.48 18.86 11.07
C ALA A 124 -2.01 18.39 12.44
N SER A 125 -2.88 17.36 12.47
CA SER A 125 -3.39 16.73 13.68
C SER A 125 -2.59 15.50 14.14
N ILE A 126 -1.57 15.07 13.39
CA ILE A 126 -0.77 13.87 13.68
C ILE A 126 0.69 14.28 13.92
N PRO A 127 1.15 14.35 15.19
CA PRO A 127 2.48 14.84 15.55
C PRO A 127 3.63 14.07 14.89
N GLU A 128 3.43 12.78 14.60
CA GLU A 128 4.44 11.87 14.08
C GLU A 128 4.71 12.05 12.58
N TYR A 129 3.83 12.74 11.85
CA TYR A 129 3.99 12.98 10.41
C TYR A 129 5.14 13.97 10.12
N ASN A 130 5.42 14.91 11.04
CA ASN A 130 6.51 15.87 10.86
C ASN A 130 7.91 15.23 10.98
N LEU A 131 8.05 14.16 11.76
CA LEU A 131 9.35 13.50 11.99
C LEU A 131 9.78 12.60 10.82
N LEU A 132 8.84 12.11 10.00
CA LEU A 132 9.15 11.24 8.86
C LEU A 132 9.60 12.01 7.61
N PHE A 133 9.26 13.30 7.47
CA PHE A 133 9.59 14.11 6.29
C PHE A 133 10.70 15.14 6.52
N TRP A 134 10.97 15.49 7.78
CA TRP A 134 12.01 16.44 8.16
C TRP A 134 13.01 15.73 9.07
N GLY A 135 13.74 14.77 8.49
CA GLY A 135 15.01 14.35 9.08
C GLY A 135 15.87 15.60 9.25
N ALA A 136 16.27 15.85 10.50
CA ALA A 136 17.20 16.93 10.83
C ALA A 136 18.47 16.79 9.99
N GLY A 137 18.78 17.85 9.23
CA GLY A 137 19.95 18.01 8.38
C GLY A 137 19.81 19.29 7.58
#